data_AF-A0A382US08-F1
#
_entry.id   AF-A0A382US08-F1
#
_cell.length_a   1.000
_cell.length_b   1.000
_cell.length_c   1.000
_cell.angle_alpha   90.00
_cell.angle_beta   90.00
_cell.angle_gamma   90.00
#
_symmetry.space_group_name_H-M   'P 1'
#
loop_
_entity.id
_entity.type
_entity.pdbx_description
1 polymer ?
#
loop_
_entity_poly.entity_id
_entity_poly.type
_entity_poly.pdbx_seq_one_letter_code
_entity_poly.pdbx_strand_id
1 'polypeptide(L)'
;MKYKDIIELNLDVQNEYVEPVTYLFNKHGDYNCVLFEEVTYTPDEGESKPTLDKVTVKGYIDKDNKKDRKIAFIEGGLSLIRLVSPVSELRIEEISHEKWTKQKFPPINIGENILITSDLKLEKKESKIIIKLTPGLGFGTGHHPTTKM
;
A
#
# COMPACT_ATOMS: atom_id res chain seq x y z
N MET A 1 22.23 8.82 -7.36
CA MET A 1 21.70 7.54 -6.86
C MET A 1 20.66 7.06 -7.87
N LYS A 2 20.94 6.01 -8.67
CA LYS A 2 19.95 5.46 -9.61
C LYS A 2 19.01 4.60 -8.79
N TYR A 3 17.75 4.98 -8.74
CA TYR A 3 16.75 4.18 -8.07
C TYR A 3 16.46 2.93 -8.91
N LYS A 4 16.33 1.79 -8.25
CA LYS A 4 16.06 0.50 -8.89
C LYS A 4 14.57 0.19 -8.89
N ASP A 5 14.12 -0.52 -9.91
CA ASP A 5 12.82 -1.15 -9.88
C ASP A 5 12.82 -2.28 -8.83
N ILE A 6 11.69 -2.44 -8.14
CA ILE A 6 11.51 -3.44 -7.10
C ILE A 6 10.38 -4.40 -7.51
N ILE A 7 10.37 -5.57 -6.89
CA ILE A 7 9.30 -6.56 -7.04
C ILE A 7 8.59 -6.68 -5.71
N GLU A 8 7.29 -6.42 -5.71
CA GLU A 8 6.41 -6.70 -4.58
C GLU A 8 5.97 -8.17 -4.64
N LEU A 9 6.10 -8.84 -3.51
CA LEU A 9 5.64 -10.19 -3.25
C LEU A 9 4.50 -10.07 -2.24
N ASN A 10 3.28 -10.48 -2.59
CA ASN A 10 2.16 -10.38 -1.67
C ASN A 10 1.27 -11.62 -1.66
N LEU A 11 0.72 -11.93 -0.48
CA LEU A 11 -0.16 -13.07 -0.28
C LEU A 11 -1.02 -12.88 0.97
N ASP A 12 -2.10 -13.63 1.08
CA ASP A 12 -3.03 -13.57 2.20
C ASP A 12 -2.84 -14.77 3.14
N VAL A 13 -2.74 -14.48 4.43
CA VAL A 13 -2.59 -15.47 5.51
C VAL A 13 -3.65 -15.28 6.58
N GLN A 14 -3.95 -16.34 7.31
CA GLN A 14 -4.62 -16.21 8.60
C GLN A 14 -3.71 -15.49 9.60
N ASN A 15 -4.30 -14.78 10.57
CA ASN A 15 -3.58 -13.93 11.51
C ASN A 15 -2.45 -14.69 12.25
N GLU A 16 -2.71 -15.93 12.63
CA GLU A 16 -1.78 -16.81 13.37
C GLU A 16 -0.53 -17.18 12.55
N TYR A 17 -0.58 -17.04 11.22
CA TYR A 17 0.51 -17.40 10.30
C TYR A 17 1.21 -16.17 9.70
N VAL A 18 0.91 -14.97 10.20
CA VAL A 18 1.61 -13.75 9.83
C VAL A 18 3.10 -13.83 10.17
N GLU A 19 3.45 -14.30 11.37
CA GLU A 19 4.84 -14.38 11.82
C GLU A 19 5.71 -15.29 10.94
N PRO A 20 5.35 -16.56 10.66
CA PRO A 20 6.20 -17.44 9.85
C PRO A 20 6.39 -16.94 8.41
N VAL A 21 5.35 -16.33 7.81
CA VAL A 21 5.47 -15.73 6.47
C VAL A 21 6.33 -14.47 6.50
N THR A 22 6.15 -13.61 7.52
CA THR A 22 6.97 -12.41 7.71
C THR A 22 8.45 -12.79 7.93
N TYR A 23 8.72 -13.83 8.72
CA TYR A 23 10.08 -14.35 8.90
C TYR A 23 10.69 -14.82 7.58
N LEU A 24 9.93 -15.58 6.78
CA LEU A 24 10.37 -16.07 5.49
C LEU A 24 10.71 -14.93 4.53
N PHE A 25 9.82 -13.93 4.43
CA PHE A 25 10.02 -12.76 3.59
C PHE A 25 11.20 -11.91 4.09
N ASN A 26 11.35 -11.66 5.39
CA ASN A 26 12.50 -10.91 5.90
C ASN A 26 13.83 -11.66 5.71
N LYS A 27 13.81 -13.00 5.72
CA LYS A 27 14.99 -13.84 5.53
C LYS A 27 15.52 -13.83 4.09
N HIS A 28 14.61 -13.74 3.11
CA HIS A 28 14.96 -13.86 1.68
C HIS A 28 14.71 -12.58 0.86
N GLY A 29 13.96 -11.64 1.43
CA GLY A 29 13.68 -10.32 0.90
C GLY A 29 14.84 -9.35 1.06
N ASP A 30 14.78 -8.23 0.36
CA ASP A 30 15.78 -7.15 0.48
C ASP A 30 15.32 -6.02 1.40
N TYR A 31 14.02 -5.98 1.72
CA TYR A 31 13.39 -4.94 2.53
C TYR A 31 12.47 -5.56 3.58
N ASN A 32 12.10 -4.74 4.57
CA ASN A 32 11.15 -5.14 5.61
C ASN A 32 9.77 -5.43 5.01
N CYS A 33 9.09 -6.38 5.63
CA CYS A 33 7.71 -6.71 5.29
C CYS A 33 6.73 -5.64 5.78
N VAL A 34 5.61 -5.55 5.08
CA VAL A 34 4.46 -4.72 5.44
C VAL A 34 3.24 -5.62 5.61
N LEU A 35 2.51 -5.40 6.70
CA LEU A 35 1.19 -6.01 6.89
C LEU A 35 0.13 -5.03 6.38
N PHE A 36 -0.79 -5.54 5.57
CA PHE A 36 -1.84 -4.74 4.97
C PHE A 36 -3.21 -5.31 5.36
N GLU A 37 -4.03 -4.46 5.95
CA GLU A 37 -5.39 -4.74 6.39
C GLU A 37 -6.31 -3.71 5.72
N GLU A 38 -7.12 -4.14 4.76
CA GLU A 38 -8.09 -3.27 4.12
C GLU A 38 -9.38 -3.25 4.93
N VAL A 39 -9.46 -2.32 5.89
CA VAL A 39 -10.66 -2.09 6.70
C VAL A 39 -11.17 -0.67 6.49
N THR A 40 -12.49 -0.55 6.34
CA THR A 40 -13.19 0.73 6.32
C THR A 40 -14.04 0.80 7.59
N TYR A 41 -13.75 1.76 8.46
CA TYR A 41 -14.58 2.07 9.62
C TYR A 41 -14.35 3.53 10.06
N THR A 42 -15.35 4.11 10.70
CA THR A 42 -15.35 5.49 11.18
C THR A 42 -15.44 5.51 12.71
N PRO A 43 -14.31 5.46 13.43
CA PRO A 43 -14.32 5.43 14.89
C PRO A 43 -15.00 6.67 15.52
N ASP A 44 -14.93 7.83 14.84
CA ASP A 44 -15.58 9.07 15.28
C ASP A 44 -17.12 9.01 15.23
N GLU A 45 -17.68 8.08 14.45
CA GLU A 45 -19.13 7.81 14.37
C GLU A 45 -19.54 6.62 15.26
N GLY A 46 -18.64 6.13 16.11
CA GLY A 46 -18.89 5.02 17.04
C GLY A 46 -18.77 3.64 16.41
N GLU A 47 -18.23 3.52 15.20
CA GLU A 47 -18.00 2.22 14.56
C GLU A 47 -16.80 1.49 15.20
N SER A 48 -16.98 0.19 15.47
CA SER A 48 -15.90 -0.68 15.92
C SER A 48 -15.09 -1.22 14.74
N LYS A 49 -13.76 -1.35 14.90
CA LYS A 49 -12.90 -1.97 13.89
C LYS A 49 -13.40 -3.39 13.55
N PRO A 50 -13.64 -3.71 12.27
CA PRO A 50 -13.97 -5.06 11.86
C PRO A 50 -12.85 -6.04 12.21
N THR A 51 -13.20 -7.23 12.69
CA THR A 51 -12.24 -8.33 12.82
C THR A 51 -11.96 -8.91 11.44
N LEU A 52 -10.68 -8.97 11.07
CA LEU A 52 -10.24 -9.59 9.84
C LEU A 52 -9.70 -11.00 10.14
N ASP A 53 -10.24 -12.00 9.45
CA ASP A 53 -9.75 -13.38 9.54
C ASP A 53 -8.44 -13.58 8.77
N LYS A 54 -8.13 -12.66 7.85
CA LYS A 54 -6.93 -12.72 7.00
C LYS A 54 -6.26 -11.36 6.90
N VAL A 55 -4.94 -11.41 6.78
CA VAL A 55 -4.06 -10.25 6.60
C VAL A 55 -3.24 -10.47 5.34
N THR A 56 -3.03 -9.43 4.56
CA THR A 56 -2.10 -9.49 3.42
C THR A 56 -0.69 -9.17 3.91
N VAL A 57 0.25 -10.06 3.67
CA VAL A 57 1.68 -9.82 3.93
C VAL A 57 2.34 -9.42 2.62
N LYS A 58 3.06 -8.29 2.63
CA LYS A 58 3.82 -7.78 1.49
C LYS A 58 5.32 -7.78 1.81
N GLY A 59 6.11 -8.36 0.92
CA GLY A 59 7.57 -8.33 0.94
C GLY A 59 8.10 -7.69 -0.34
N TYR A 60 9.35 -7.26 -0.31
CA TYR A 60 9.97 -6.57 -1.45
C TYR A 60 11.37 -7.12 -1.72
N ILE A 61 11.69 -7.28 -3.01
CA ILE A 61 13.03 -7.62 -3.49
C ILE A 61 13.48 -6.67 -4.59
N ASP A 62 14.78 -6.49 -4.71
CA ASP A 62 15.40 -5.82 -5.85
C ASP A 62 15.15 -6.60 -7.14
N LYS A 63 14.84 -5.91 -8.23
CA LYS A 63 14.82 -6.49 -9.58
C LYS A 63 16.26 -6.65 -10.10
N ASP A 64 16.96 -7.65 -9.59
CA ASP A 64 18.34 -7.99 -9.97
C ASP A 64 18.49 -9.43 -10.47
N ASN A 65 19.70 -9.84 -10.80
CA ASN A 65 20.00 -11.19 -11.30
C ASN A 65 19.75 -12.31 -10.27
N LYS A 66 19.46 -11.97 -9.00
CA LYS A 66 19.17 -12.91 -7.91
C LYS A 66 17.66 -13.05 -7.67
N LYS A 67 16.81 -12.25 -8.33
CA LYS A 67 15.35 -12.22 -8.10
C LYS A 67 14.71 -13.62 -8.17
N ASP A 68 15.02 -14.39 -9.21
CA ASP A 68 14.36 -15.69 -9.44
C ASP A 68 14.77 -16.71 -8.37
N ARG A 69 16.02 -16.64 -7.90
CA ARG A 69 16.51 -17.46 -6.78
C ARG A 69 15.79 -17.10 -5.47
N LYS A 70 15.58 -15.81 -5.20
CA LYS A 70 14.87 -15.35 -3.99
C LYS A 70 13.41 -15.80 -4.02
N ILE A 71 12.74 -15.62 -5.15
CA ILE A 71 11.35 -16.08 -5.36
C ILE A 71 11.27 -17.59 -5.15
N ALA A 72 12.20 -18.38 -5.69
CA ALA A 72 12.20 -19.83 -5.51
C ALA A 72 12.38 -20.25 -4.04
N PHE A 73 13.24 -19.57 -3.26
CA PHE A 73 13.37 -19.85 -1.83
C PHE A 73 12.10 -19.51 -1.05
N ILE A 74 11.47 -18.38 -1.38
CA ILE A 74 10.22 -17.96 -0.76
C ILE A 74 9.11 -18.96 -1.09
N GLU A 75 8.92 -19.34 -2.35
CA GLU A 75 7.93 -20.34 -2.72
C GLU A 75 8.17 -21.69 -2.04
N GLY A 76 9.42 -22.16 -1.98
CA GLY A 76 9.76 -23.38 -1.26
C GLY A 76 9.41 -23.31 0.23
N GLY A 77 9.67 -22.18 0.89
CA GLY A 77 9.28 -21.94 2.28
C GLY A 77 7.76 -21.89 2.45
N LEU A 78 7.04 -21.23 1.54
CA LEU A 78 5.58 -21.16 1.54
C LEU A 78 4.96 -22.55 1.34
N SER A 79 5.54 -23.41 0.49
CA SER A 79 5.11 -24.80 0.33
C SER A 79 5.15 -25.58 1.63
N LEU A 80 6.15 -25.35 2.49
CA LEU A 80 6.24 -25.99 3.80
C LEU A 80 5.18 -25.45 4.77
N ILE A 81 4.97 -24.13 4.79
CA ILE A 81 3.94 -23.50 5.63
C ILE A 81 2.54 -23.98 5.20
N ARG A 82 2.31 -24.16 3.90
CA ARG A 82 1.05 -24.68 3.33
C ARG A 82 0.70 -26.10 3.80
N LEU A 83 1.65 -26.86 4.36
CA LEU A 83 1.37 -28.17 4.96
C LEU A 83 0.58 -28.08 6.28
N VAL A 84 0.65 -26.94 6.97
CA VAL A 84 0.04 -26.74 8.29
C VAL A 84 -1.05 -25.65 8.29
N SER A 85 -1.15 -24.85 7.22
CA SER A 85 -2.09 -23.72 7.14
C SER A 85 -2.51 -23.35 5.73
N PRO A 86 -3.76 -22.89 5.52
CA PRO A 86 -4.17 -22.30 4.25
C PRO A 86 -3.49 -20.93 4.03
N VAL A 87 -2.48 -20.92 3.16
CA VAL A 87 -1.77 -19.73 2.71
C VAL A 87 -2.01 -19.54 1.22
N SER A 88 -2.41 -18.33 0.79
CA SER A 88 -2.73 -18.09 -0.62
C SER A 88 -1.52 -18.28 -1.53
N GLU A 89 -1.77 -18.36 -2.85
CA GLU A 89 -0.71 -18.26 -3.84
C GLU A 89 0.05 -16.92 -3.71
N LEU A 90 1.33 -16.95 -4.06
CA LEU A 90 2.18 -15.77 -4.07
C LEU A 90 1.85 -14.93 -5.29
N ARG A 91 1.44 -13.68 -5.08
CA ARG A 91 1.26 -12.70 -6.15
C ARG A 91 2.53 -11.86 -6.27
N ILE A 92 2.97 -11.66 -7.50
CA ILE A 92 4.24 -10.98 -7.81
C ILE A 92 3.93 -9.80 -8.73
N GLU A 93 4.27 -8.60 -8.30
CA GLU A 93 4.08 -7.36 -9.07
C GLU A 93 5.40 -6.61 -9.20
N GLU A 94 5.73 -6.15 -10.41
CA GLU A 94 6.85 -5.23 -10.59
C GLU A 94 6.40 -3.79 -10.29
N ILE A 95 7.10 -3.13 -9.38
CA ILE A 95 6.89 -1.72 -9.06
C ILE A 95 8.05 -0.93 -9.65
N SER A 96 7.74 -0.14 -10.69
CA SER A 96 8.71 0.79 -11.25
C SER A 96 8.99 1.92 -10.28
N HIS A 97 10.23 2.39 -10.26
CA HIS A 97 10.58 3.52 -9.42
C HIS A 97 9.75 4.79 -9.73
N GLU A 98 9.40 5.00 -11.00
CA GLU A 98 8.52 6.11 -11.39
C GLU A 98 7.14 6.00 -10.77
N LYS A 99 6.55 4.80 -10.69
CA LYS A 99 5.25 4.58 -10.04
C LYS A 99 5.31 4.97 -8.55
N TRP A 100 6.43 4.69 -7.89
CA TRP A 100 6.61 4.99 -6.48
C TRP A 100 6.84 6.48 -6.19
N THR A 101 7.59 7.18 -7.06
CA THR A 101 7.93 8.60 -6.88
C THR A 101 6.90 9.58 -7.42
N LYS A 102 6.14 9.19 -8.44
CA LYS A 102 5.12 10.03 -9.08
C LYS A 102 3.71 9.64 -8.62
N GLN A 103 3.52 9.49 -7.30
CA GLN A 103 2.19 9.25 -6.74
C GLN A 103 1.25 10.40 -7.14
N LYS A 104 0.09 10.03 -7.70
CA LYS A 104 -0.92 10.98 -8.14
C LYS A 104 -1.98 11.10 -7.05
N PHE A 105 -2.24 12.32 -6.62
CA PHE A 105 -3.32 12.64 -5.70
C PHE A 105 -4.46 13.25 -6.52
N PRO A 106 -5.58 12.52 -6.72
CA PRO A 106 -6.69 13.06 -7.48
C PRO A 106 -7.26 14.31 -6.79
N PRO A 107 -7.77 15.29 -7.55
CA PRO A 107 -8.41 16.46 -6.97
C PRO A 107 -9.60 16.08 -6.07
N ILE A 108 -9.76 16.79 -4.96
CA ILE A 108 -10.80 16.56 -3.97
C ILE A 108 -11.78 17.72 -4.01
N ASN A 109 -13.06 17.42 -4.21
CA ASN A 109 -14.12 18.41 -4.06
C ASN A 109 -14.49 18.55 -2.57
N ILE A 110 -14.56 19.79 -2.09
CA ILE A 110 -15.03 20.15 -0.76
C ILE A 110 -16.29 21.00 -0.95
N GLY A 111 -17.45 20.45 -0.55
CA GLY A 111 -18.75 21.03 -0.87
C GLY A 111 -18.94 21.29 -2.37
N GLU A 112 -19.69 22.34 -2.70
CA GLU A 112 -20.00 22.71 -4.09
C GLU A 112 -18.92 23.59 -4.74
N ASN A 113 -18.24 24.40 -3.93
CA ASN A 113 -17.48 25.55 -4.42
C ASN A 113 -15.96 25.41 -4.29
N ILE A 114 -15.43 24.40 -3.61
CA ILE A 114 -13.99 24.29 -3.36
C ILE A 114 -13.42 23.04 -4.02
N LEU A 115 -12.25 23.18 -4.65
CA LEU A 115 -11.48 22.08 -5.25
C LEU A 115 -10.04 22.14 -4.71
N ILE A 116 -9.61 21.11 -3.99
CA ILE A 116 -8.21 20.92 -3.57
C ILE A 116 -7.52 20.07 -4.62
N THR A 117 -6.38 20.54 -5.16
CA THR A 117 -5.63 19.81 -6.20
C THR A 117 -4.12 19.95 -6.02
N SER A 118 -3.37 18.90 -6.35
CA SER A 118 -1.91 18.97 -6.48
C SER A 118 -1.46 19.48 -7.85
N ASP A 119 -2.39 19.71 -8.80
CA ASP A 119 -2.09 20.24 -10.13
C ASP A 119 -1.90 21.76 -10.08
N LEU A 120 -0.64 22.19 -10.08
CA LEU A 120 -0.27 23.60 -10.07
C LEU A 120 -0.65 24.35 -11.35
N LYS A 121 -0.93 23.63 -12.45
CA LYS A 121 -1.28 24.22 -13.76
C LYS A 121 -2.78 24.37 -13.95
N LEU A 122 -3.60 23.78 -13.09
CA LEU A 122 -5.05 23.93 -13.17
C LEU A 122 -5.43 25.40 -12.98
N GLU A 123 -6.08 25.99 -13.98
CA GLU A 123 -6.58 27.36 -13.95
C GLU A 123 -7.97 27.44 -13.35
N LYS A 124 -8.32 28.63 -12.85
CA LYS A 124 -9.60 28.88 -12.17
C LYS A 124 -10.76 28.51 -13.09
N LYS A 125 -11.67 27.68 -12.58
CA LYS A 125 -13.00 27.48 -13.17
C LYS A 125 -13.91 28.54 -12.55
N GLU A 126 -14.68 29.27 -13.35
CA GLU A 126 -15.44 30.46 -12.89
C GLU A 126 -16.37 30.19 -11.69
N SER A 127 -16.77 28.94 -11.45
CA SER A 127 -17.64 28.54 -10.33
C SER A 127 -16.93 27.89 -9.13
N LYS A 128 -15.61 27.68 -9.15
CA LYS A 128 -14.89 27.00 -8.05
C LYS A 128 -13.64 27.73 -7.58
N ILE A 129 -13.48 27.81 -6.26
CA ILE A 129 -12.25 28.21 -5.58
C ILE A 129 -11.28 27.03 -5.64
N ILE A 130 -10.14 27.23 -6.31
CA ILE A 130 -9.10 26.20 -6.45
C ILE A 130 -8.01 26.43 -5.41
N ILE A 131 -7.82 25.44 -4.53
CA ILE A 131 -6.74 25.37 -3.55
C ILE A 131 -5.67 24.44 -4.09
N LYS A 132 -4.50 25.00 -4.40
CA LYS A 132 -3.34 24.25 -4.88
C LYS A 132 -2.53 23.75 -3.68
N LEU A 133 -2.64 22.47 -3.39
CA LEU A 133 -1.98 21.84 -2.25
C LEU A 133 -1.34 20.53 -2.70
N THR A 134 -0.02 20.44 -2.54
CA THR A 134 0.71 19.17 -2.69
C THR A 134 0.65 18.42 -1.36
N PRO A 135 0.06 17.21 -1.31
CA PRO A 135 0.05 16.42 -0.09
C PRO A 135 1.46 16.14 0.41
N GLY A 136 1.68 16.37 1.69
CA GLY A 136 2.92 16.08 2.40
C GLY A 136 2.59 15.48 3.76
N LEU A 137 3.41 15.78 4.77
CA LEU A 137 3.18 15.30 6.15
C LEU A 137 2.24 16.19 6.98
N GLY A 138 1.76 17.31 6.41
CA GLY A 138 0.85 18.23 7.10
C GLY A 138 -0.59 17.74 7.13
N PHE A 139 -1.31 18.02 8.22
CA PHE A 139 -2.75 17.79 8.31
C PHE A 139 -3.55 18.77 7.43
N GLY A 140 -4.80 18.44 7.09
CA GLY A 140 -5.68 19.33 6.33
C GLY A 140 -5.58 19.22 4.80
N THR A 141 -5.19 18.05 4.27
CA THR A 141 -5.05 17.84 2.82
C THR A 141 -6.38 17.65 2.07
N GLY A 142 -7.52 17.71 2.76
CA GLY A 142 -8.85 17.46 2.20
C GLY A 142 -9.31 16.01 2.23
N HIS A 143 -8.45 15.06 2.60
CA HIS A 143 -8.81 13.64 2.66
C HIS A 143 -9.58 13.25 3.93
N HIS A 144 -9.40 13.99 5.03
CA HIS A 144 -10.04 13.71 6.30
C HIS A 144 -11.49 14.23 6.32
N PRO A 145 -12.47 13.50 6.91
CA PRO A 145 -13.87 13.94 6.99
C PRO A 145 -14.04 15.35 7.55
N THR A 146 -13.29 15.71 8.59
CA THR A 146 -13.36 17.06 9.19
C THR A 146 -12.91 18.19 8.28
N THR A 147 -12.10 17.91 7.25
CA THR A 147 -11.72 18.92 6.23
C THR A 147 -12.78 19.05 5.12
N LYS A 148 -13.70 18.08 5.02
CA LYS A 148 -14.78 18.05 4.02
C LYS A 148 -16.09 18.70 4.50
N MET A 149 -16.25 18.90 5.81
CA MET A 149 -17.39 19.60 6.43
C MET A 149 -17.32 21.10 6.15
#